data_AF-A0AAD8NW64-F1
#
_entry.id   AF-A0AAD8NW64-F1
#
_cell.length_a   1.000
_cell.length_b   1.000
_cell.length_c   1.000
_cell.angle_alpha   90.00
_cell.angle_beta   90.00
_cell.angle_gamma   90.00
#
_symmetry.space_group_name_H-M   'P 1'
#
loop_
_entity.id
_entity.type
_entity.pdbx_description
1 polymer ?
#
loop_
_entity_poly.entity_id
_entity_poly.type
_entity_poly.pdbx_seq_one_letter_code
_entity_poly.pdbx_strand_id
1 'polypeptide(L)'
;MFAAEFRLPRTLSESKKKQRVQALIDQLGLRNAADMVIGDEGHRGVSGGERRCVSIGTYIIHDPIILFLDEPTSGLDSTSAYMVVKVLRKREVTKVESNKGKKVRQQYPFERLMLWM
;
A
#
# COMPACT_ATOMS: atom_id res chain seq x y z
N MET A 1 11.22 6.18 -7.31
CA MET A 1 12.14 6.92 -6.43
C MET A 1 11.55 8.22 -5.89
N PHE A 2 10.97 9.08 -6.74
CA PHE A 2 10.39 10.38 -6.35
C PHE A 2 9.64 10.41 -5.00
N ALA A 3 8.57 9.62 -4.83
CA ALA A 3 7.78 9.62 -3.58
C ALA A 3 8.61 9.26 -2.33
N ALA A 4 9.65 8.42 -2.48
CA ALA A 4 10.52 8.02 -1.37
C ALA A 4 11.40 9.17 -0.90
N GLU A 5 11.88 10.01 -1.81
CA GLU A 5 12.76 11.13 -1.49
C GLU A 5 12.05 12.22 -0.69
N PHE A 6 10.76 12.45 -1.00
CA PHE A 6 9.95 13.47 -0.33
C PHE A 6 9.25 12.97 0.94
N ARG A 7 8.81 11.70 0.97
CA ARG A 7 8.02 11.17 2.09
C ARG A 7 8.85 10.46 3.16
N LEU A 8 10.10 10.10 2.89
CA LEU A 8 11.00 9.50 3.89
C LEU A 8 11.90 10.58 4.53
N PRO A 9 12.32 10.39 5.80
CA PRO A 9 13.24 11.31 6.47
C PRO A 9 14.53 11.52 5.68
N ARG A 10 15.02 12.77 5.64
CA ARG A 10 16.30 13.12 5.01
C ARG A 10 17.51 12.44 5.66
N THR A 11 17.37 12.00 6.91
CA THR A 11 18.39 11.25 7.66
C THR A 11 18.58 9.82 7.14
N LEU A 12 17.65 9.30 6.34
CA LEU A 12 17.74 7.97 5.76
C LEU A 12 18.69 7.98 4.54
N SER A 13 19.64 7.05 4.49
CA SER A 13 20.55 6.94 3.34
C SER A 13 19.82 6.54 2.06
N GLU A 14 20.35 6.96 0.91
CA GLU A 14 19.79 6.64 -0.41
C GLU A 14 19.65 5.13 -0.65
N SER A 15 20.62 4.34 -0.18
CA SER A 15 20.56 2.87 -0.25
C SER A 15 19.34 2.31 0.52
N LYS A 16 19.07 2.82 1.73
CA LYS A 16 17.90 2.41 2.52
C LYS A 16 16.58 2.86 1.89
N LYS A 17 16.54 4.05 1.28
CA LYS A 17 15.35 4.51 0.53
C LYS A 17 15.06 3.57 -0.65
N LYS A 18 16.09 3.25 -1.44
CA LYS A 18 15.98 2.28 -2.56
C LYS A 18 15.52 0.91 -2.07
N GLN A 19 16.10 0.40 -0.99
CA GLN A 19 15.69 -0.88 -0.41
C GLN A 19 14.21 -0.88 0.00
N ARG A 20 13.73 0.23 0.60
CA ARG A 20 12.32 0.36 0.99
C ARG A 20 11.37 0.42 -0.22
N VAL A 21 11.77 1.11 -1.29
CA VAL A 21 11.05 1.12 -2.57
C VAL A 21 10.98 -0.29 -3.17
N GLN A 22 12.10 -1.02 -3.19
CA GLN A 22 12.13 -2.37 -3.74
C GLN A 22 11.22 -3.33 -2.96
N ALA A 23 11.27 -3.27 -1.62
CA ALA A 23 10.38 -4.05 -0.77
C ALA A 23 8.90 -3.74 -1.02
N LEU A 24 8.57 -2.48 -1.32
CA LEU A 24 7.22 -2.07 -1.69
C LEU A 24 6.76 -2.64 -3.02
N ILE A 25 7.59 -2.55 -4.07
CA ILE A 25 7.28 -3.14 -5.38
C ILE A 25 6.97 -4.62 -5.23
N ASP A 26 7.77 -5.34 -4.45
CA ASP A 26 7.58 -6.76 -4.17
C ASP A 26 6.29 -7.06 -3.39
N GLN A 27 5.97 -6.24 -2.39
CA GLN A 27 4.75 -6.39 -1.58
C GLN A 27 3.47 -6.11 -2.38
N LEU A 28 3.53 -5.11 -3.27
CA LEU A 28 2.42 -4.72 -4.15
C LEU A 28 2.28 -5.67 -5.37
N GLY A 29 3.23 -6.58 -5.58
CA GLY A 29 3.24 -7.49 -6.72
C GLY A 29 3.56 -6.82 -8.06
N LEU A 30 4.26 -5.68 -8.03
CA LEU A 30 4.51 -4.83 -9.20
C LEU A 30 5.84 -5.13 -9.91
N ARG A 31 6.47 -6.29 -9.67
CA ARG A 31 7.78 -6.62 -10.25
C ARG A 31 7.80 -6.53 -11.77
N ASN A 32 6.76 -7.05 -12.42
CA ASN A 32 6.67 -7.06 -13.88
C ASN A 32 6.46 -5.65 -14.46
N ALA A 33 5.92 -4.73 -13.65
CA ALA A 33 5.63 -3.35 -14.03
C ALA A 33 6.67 -2.35 -13.50
N ALA A 34 7.74 -2.80 -12.84
CA ALA A 34 8.67 -1.93 -12.12
C ALA A 34 9.42 -0.96 -13.05
N ASP A 35 9.77 -1.43 -14.23
CA ASP A 35 10.51 -0.68 -15.26
C ASP A 35 9.59 -0.18 -16.40
N MET A 36 8.28 -0.37 -16.25
CA MET A 36 7.30 0.07 -17.24
C MET A 36 6.88 1.53 -16.99
N VAL A 37 6.59 2.25 -18.07
CA VAL A 37 5.96 3.56 -17.98
C VAL A 37 4.52 3.41 -17.49
N ILE A 38 4.07 4.31 -16.60
CA ILE A 38 2.70 4.27 -16.05
C ILE A 38 1.67 4.47 -17.17
N GLY A 39 1.98 5.32 -18.17
CA GLY A 39 1.07 5.66 -19.26
C GLY A 39 -0.01 6.66 -18.86
N ASP A 40 -0.67 7.22 -19.87
CA ASP A 40 -1.76 8.20 -19.76
C ASP A 40 -2.90 7.81 -20.72
N GLU A 41 -3.84 8.71 -21.00
CA GLU A 41 -4.97 8.45 -21.90
C GLU A 41 -4.54 8.25 -23.37
N GLY A 42 -3.37 8.76 -23.76
CA GLY A 42 -2.82 8.66 -25.12
C GLY A 42 -1.72 7.62 -25.29
N HIS A 43 -1.06 7.22 -24.21
CA HIS A 43 0.08 6.31 -24.21
C HIS A 43 -0.17 5.09 -23.34
N ARG A 44 -0.15 3.91 -23.95
CA ARG A 44 -0.32 2.64 -23.25
C ARG A 44 0.85 2.42 -22.26
N GLY A 45 0.50 2.22 -21.00
CA GLY A 45 1.45 1.87 -19.93
C GLY A 45 0.97 0.68 -19.12
N VAL A 46 1.10 0.77 -17.80
CA VAL A 46 0.65 -0.26 -16.86
C VAL A 46 -0.87 -0.40 -16.85
N SER A 47 -1.38 -1.53 -16.39
CA SER A 47 -2.82 -1.76 -16.26
C SER A 47 -3.48 -0.80 -15.24
N GLY A 48 -4.81 -0.66 -15.30
CA GLY A 48 -5.56 0.13 -14.33
C GLY A 48 -5.34 -0.31 -12.88
N GLY A 49 -5.33 -1.62 -12.63
CA GLY A 49 -5.06 -2.20 -11.31
C GLY A 49 -3.63 -1.93 -10.83
N GLU A 50 -2.63 -2.12 -11.70
CA GLU A 50 -1.23 -1.81 -11.38
C GLU A 50 -1.04 -0.33 -11.07
N ARG A 51 -1.65 0.57 -11.85
CA ARG A 51 -1.65 2.02 -11.59
C ARG A 51 -2.27 2.36 -10.23
N ARG A 52 -3.36 1.69 -9.84
CA ARG A 52 -3.97 1.85 -8.52
C ARG A 52 -3.04 1.38 -7.40
N CYS A 53 -2.40 0.22 -7.57
CA CYS A 53 -1.40 -0.31 -6.64
C CYS A 53 -0.19 0.62 -6.50
N VAL A 54 0.33 1.17 -7.61
CA VAL A 54 1.43 2.15 -7.60
C VAL A 54 1.01 3.39 -6.80
N SER A 55 -0.18 3.93 -7.07
CA SER A 55 -0.72 5.09 -6.34
C SER A 55 -0.76 4.84 -4.83
N ILE A 56 -1.38 3.74 -4.40
CA ILE A 56 -1.41 3.30 -2.99
C ILE A 56 0.01 3.17 -2.43
N GLY A 57 0.92 2.57 -3.19
CA GLY A 57 2.34 2.44 -2.86
C GLY A 57 3.03 3.76 -2.49
N THR A 58 2.71 4.84 -3.22
CA THR A 58 3.23 6.18 -2.91
C THR A 58 2.71 6.73 -1.59
N TYR A 59 1.48 6.40 -1.20
CA TYR A 59 0.90 6.83 0.06
C TYR A 59 1.48 6.06 1.24
N ILE A 60 1.74 4.76 1.09
CA ILE A 60 2.15 3.90 2.20
C ILE A 60 3.67 3.80 2.37
N ILE A 61 4.47 4.50 1.56
CA ILE A 61 5.93 4.38 1.57
C ILE A 61 6.56 4.75 2.92
N HIS A 62 5.94 5.66 3.65
CA HIS A 62 6.39 6.18 4.93
C HIS A 62 5.80 5.45 6.14
N ASP A 63 5.09 4.32 5.94
CA ASP A 63 4.40 3.57 7.00
C ASP A 63 3.39 4.40 7.81
N PRO A 64 2.31 4.89 7.17
CA PRO A 64 1.25 5.54 7.93
C PRO A 64 0.59 4.54 8.90
N ILE A 65 0.31 5.00 10.13
CA ILE A 65 -0.40 4.21 11.14
C ILE A 65 -1.86 3.97 10.73
N ILE A 66 -2.46 4.97 10.07
CA ILE A 66 -3.84 4.95 9.59
C ILE A 66 -3.82 5.35 8.12
N LEU A 67 -4.45 4.55 7.26
CA LEU A 67 -4.59 4.81 5.83
C LEU A 67 -6.09 4.88 5.49
N PHE A 68 -6.54 6.06 5.07
CA PHE A 68 -7.88 6.23 4.51
C PHE A 68 -7.83 6.01 3.00
N LEU A 69 -8.76 5.21 2.50
CA LEU A 69 -8.93 4.94 1.07
C LEU A 69 -10.39 5.12 0.74
N ASP A 70 -10.68 6.06 -0.15
CA ASP A 70 -12.02 6.24 -0.69
C ASP A 70 -12.17 5.42 -1.98
N GLU A 71 -13.17 4.54 -1.99
CA GLU A 71 -13.48 3.61 -3.08
C GLU A 71 -12.26 2.99 -3.79
N PRO A 72 -11.37 2.25 -3.08
CA PRO A 72 -10.09 1.80 -3.64
C PRO A 72 -10.21 0.88 -4.86
N THR A 73 -11.37 0.26 -5.08
CA THR A 73 -11.65 -0.70 -6.15
C THR A 73 -12.57 -0.16 -7.26
N SER A 74 -13.02 1.09 -7.17
CA SER A 74 -13.93 1.67 -8.17
C SER A 74 -13.25 1.77 -9.54
N GLY A 75 -14.00 1.41 -10.60
CA GLY A 75 -13.52 1.42 -11.99
C GLY A 75 -12.52 0.31 -12.34
N LEU A 76 -12.33 -0.69 -11.48
CA LEU A 76 -11.49 -1.87 -11.76
C LEU A 76 -12.35 -3.09 -12.11
N ASP A 77 -11.83 -3.93 -12.99
CA ASP A 77 -12.36 -5.28 -13.18
C ASP A 77 -12.16 -6.14 -11.92
N SER A 78 -12.88 -7.26 -11.83
CA SER A 78 -12.87 -8.14 -10.65
C SER A 78 -11.48 -8.66 -10.28
N THR A 79 -10.61 -8.92 -11.28
CA THR A 79 -9.25 -9.42 -11.04
C THR A 79 -8.36 -8.32 -10.49
N SER A 80 -8.39 -7.14 -11.11
CA SER A 80 -7.64 -5.98 -10.65
C SER A 80 -8.07 -5.52 -9.25
N ALA A 81 -9.38 -5.48 -8.98
CA ALA A 81 -9.91 -5.14 -7.66
C ALA A 81 -9.44 -6.13 -6.58
N TYR A 82 -9.49 -7.44 -6.88
CA TYR A 82 -9.00 -8.47 -5.97
C TYR A 82 -7.51 -8.30 -5.65
N MET A 83 -6.69 -7.98 -6.65
CA MET A 83 -5.26 -7.74 -6.46
C MET A 83 -5.00 -6.56 -5.52
N VAL A 84 -5.71 -5.43 -5.71
CA VAL A 84 -5.61 -4.27 -4.82
C VAL A 84 -5.98 -4.64 -3.37
N VAL A 85 -7.11 -5.33 -3.17
CA VAL A 85 -7.56 -5.74 -1.83
C VAL A 85 -6.59 -6.74 -1.19
N LYS A 86 -6.06 -7.69 -1.96
CA LYS A 86 -5.06 -8.67 -1.48
C LYS A 86 -3.80 -7.97 -0.96
N VAL A 87 -3.34 -6.96 -1.67
CA VAL A 87 -2.18 -6.14 -1.29
C VAL A 87 -2.45 -5.34 -0.02
N LEU A 88 -3.63 -4.72 0.10
CA LEU A 88 -4.05 -3.99 1.29
C LEU A 88 -4.14 -4.90 2.52
N ARG A 89 -4.68 -6.12 2.36
CA ARG A 89 -4.78 -7.12 3.44
C ARG A 89 -3.42 -7.60 3.91
N LYS A 90 -2.46 -7.81 3.00
CA LYS A 90 -1.11 -8.31 3.32
C LYS A 90 -0.31 -7.37 4.23
N ARG A 91 -0.74 -6.12 4.40
CA ARG A 91 -0.12 -5.16 5.31
C ARG A 91 -0.73 -5.10 6.71
N GLU A 92 -1.71 -5.95 7.03
CA GLU A 92 -2.37 -6.08 8.34
C GLU A 92 -2.40 -4.80 9.19
N VAL A 93 -3.48 -4.05 8.95
CA VAL A 93 -4.03 -2.98 9.78
C VAL A 93 -3.86 -3.30 11.26
N THR A 94 -2.86 -2.69 11.89
CA THR A 94 -2.75 -2.71 13.36
C THR A 94 -3.64 -1.58 13.87
N LYS A 95 -4.88 -1.90 14.28
CA LYS A 95 -5.75 -0.91 14.93
C LYS A 95 -5.10 -0.48 16.25
N VAL A 96 -4.55 0.73 16.30
CA VAL A 96 -4.00 1.30 17.53
C VAL A 96 -5.17 1.87 18.33
N GLU A 97 -5.69 1.10 19.29
CA GLU A 97 -6.54 1.68 20.33
C GLU A 97 -5.64 2.32 21.40
N SER A 98 -5.76 3.63 21.54
CA SER A 98 -5.15 4.38 22.63
C SER A 98 -5.92 4.06 23.90
N ASN A 99 -5.45 3.07 24.66
CA ASN A 99 -5.87 2.89 26.03
C ASN A 99 -4.69 3.14 26.96
N LYS A 100 -4.94 3.97 27.98
CA LYS A 100 -3.96 4.60 28.87
C LYS A 100 -2.85 3.62 29.30
N GLY A 101 -1.66 3.75 28.68
CA GLY A 101 -0.39 3.36 29.29
C GLY A 101 0.11 1.91 29.13
N LYS A 102 -0.56 0.99 28.43
CA LYS A 102 -0.01 -0.36 28.18
C LYS A 102 -0.26 -0.84 26.75
N LYS A 103 0.79 -0.85 25.92
CA LYS A 103 0.77 -1.47 24.58
C LYS A 103 0.78 -2.99 24.72
N VAL A 104 -0.37 -3.63 24.53
CA VAL A 104 -0.48 -5.08 24.37
C VAL A 104 -0.78 -5.35 22.89
N ARG A 105 0.07 -6.14 22.23
CA ARG A 105 -0.19 -6.60 20.86
C ARG A 105 -1.17 -7.77 20.94
N GLN A 106 -2.36 -7.62 20.39
CA GLN A 106 -3.33 -8.71 20.30
C GLN A 106 -3.87 -8.85 18.88
N GLN A 107 -3.78 -10.07 18.35
CA GLN A 107 -4.23 -10.46 17.03
C GLN A 107 -5.67 -10.99 17.15
N TYR A 108 -6.59 -10.46 16.33
CA TYR A 108 -7.97 -10.92 16.31
C TYR A 108 -8.34 -11.46 14.91
N PRO A 109 -8.92 -12.67 14.81
CA PRO A 109 -9.35 -13.23 13.55
C PRO A 109 -10.55 -12.45 12.97
N PHE A 110 -10.60 -12.38 11.63
CA PHE A 110 -11.54 -11.58 10.84
C PHE A 110 -13.02 -11.83 11.16
N GLU A 111 -13.36 -13.06 11.56
CA GLU A 111 -14.72 -13.48 11.92
C GLU A 111 -15.26 -12.75 13.16
N ARG A 112 -14.37 -12.27 14.04
CA ARG A 112 -14.77 -11.58 15.28
C ARG A 112 -15.14 -10.11 15.08
N LEU A 113 -14.76 -9.52 13.94
CA LEU A 113 -15.04 -8.11 13.61
C LEU A 113 -16.49 -7.87 13.17
N MET A 114 -17.19 -8.88 12.65
CA MET A 114 -18.60 -8.75 12.24
C MET A 114 -19.59 -8.74 13.42
N LEU A 115 -19.18 -9.14 14.62
CA LEU A 115 -20.05 -9.14 15.81
C LEU A 115 -20.18 -7.76 16.49
N TRP A 116 -19.45 -6.75 16.02
CA TRP A 116 -19.44 -5.38 16.54
C TRP A 116 -19.94 -4.34 15.53
N MET A 117 -20.61 -4.81 14.46
CA MET A 117 -21.40 -4.01 13.52
C MET A 117 -22.84 -4.47 13.60
#